data_AF-A0A2P7YE57-F1
#
_entry.id   AF-A0A2P7YE57-F1
#
_cell.length_a   1.000
_cell.length_b   1.000
_cell.length_c   1.000
_cell.angle_alpha   90.00
_cell.angle_beta   90.00
_cell.angle_gamma   90.00
#
_symmetry.space_group_name_H-M   'P 1'
#
loop_
_entity.id
_entity.type
_entity.pdbx_description
1 polymer ?
#
loop_
_entity_poly.entity_id
_entity_poly.type
_entity_poly.pdbx_seq_one_letter_code
_entity_poly.pdbx_strand_id
1 'polypeptide(L)'
;MPHFDRDKVVGLITAHYELLCSMAYVGRSEILYPPLGGWTEHDLDVGLLCRTGRSESVIDLLRHLPYIRSEGYGEDFFIGPLDTPFNYLRNGRLKHILDMPREELGQKTLGELRLMAFDEYAPPRLVTIATGPIGGGGSWWVLDTEESNIYLCNFWYDNDDVGDEKWKANNPESVEATFNAMREKLISLRWVPLPRTDHEEAAIWRAKASPKESPRANVWNGVQETARYEYFLQIDEEALNGINQIDVDDLPVTRQAHIKLIRADWQPTGKHGEAEENEKPYDEIDGSREDDVGWVKVHPSWIGYSAYLEMSGDLNVWPTIYSVPQTWCYGHDKNSNLPPELAVTLSAYEALRRAFSIREPNWLSHSH
;
A
#
# COMPACT_ATOMS: atom_id res chain seq x y z
N MET A 1 13.51 11.92 27.93
CA MET A 1 13.12 11.21 26.70
C MET A 1 12.49 9.88 27.11
N PRO A 2 11.44 9.39 26.43
CA PRO A 2 10.93 8.06 26.69
C PRO A 2 12.04 7.03 26.43
N HIS A 3 12.22 6.11 27.37
CA HIS A 3 13.18 5.02 27.25
C HIS A 3 12.61 3.95 26.31
N PHE A 4 13.47 3.30 25.53
CA PHE A 4 13.08 2.16 24.72
C PHE A 4 12.50 1.02 25.55
N ASP A 5 11.28 0.62 25.20
CA ASP A 5 10.58 -0.51 25.82
C ASP A 5 10.46 -1.63 24.79
N ARG A 6 11.37 -2.60 24.90
CA ARG A 6 11.41 -3.78 24.03
C ARG A 6 10.08 -4.52 24.04
N ASP A 7 9.51 -4.77 25.21
CA ASP A 7 8.32 -5.62 25.34
C ASP A 7 7.10 -4.93 24.72
N LYS A 8 7.02 -3.60 24.84
CA LYS A 8 6.02 -2.81 24.12
C LYS A 8 6.17 -2.94 22.60
N VAL A 9 7.39 -2.78 22.06
CA VAL A 9 7.65 -2.91 20.62
C VAL A 9 7.33 -4.32 20.11
N VAL A 10 7.78 -5.35 20.83
CA VAL A 10 7.46 -6.75 20.53
C VAL A 10 5.94 -6.97 20.53
N GLY A 11 5.24 -6.43 21.52
CA GLY A 11 3.78 -6.51 21.61
C GLY A 11 3.06 -5.86 20.42
N LEU A 12 3.52 -4.68 19.98
CA LEU A 12 2.97 -3.98 18.82
C LEU A 12 3.13 -4.77 17.52
N ILE A 13 4.33 -5.29 17.26
CA ILE A 13 4.63 -6.09 16.06
C ILE A 13 3.84 -7.41 16.10
N THR A 14 3.78 -8.07 17.27
CA THR A 14 2.99 -9.29 17.47
C THR A 14 1.51 -9.05 17.17
N ALA A 15 0.93 -7.99 17.74
CA ALA A 15 -0.47 -7.64 17.51
C ALA A 15 -0.77 -7.32 16.05
N HIS A 16 0.19 -6.73 15.33
CA HIS A 16 0.06 -6.48 13.89
C HIS A 16 0.03 -7.77 13.07
N TYR A 17 0.94 -8.70 13.34
CA TYR A 17 0.96 -10.01 12.66
C TYR A 17 -0.27 -10.85 13.00
N GLU A 18 -0.73 -10.81 14.24
CA GLU A 18 -1.96 -11.50 14.67
C GLU A 18 -3.21 -10.90 14.03
N LEU A 19 -3.25 -9.59 13.80
CA LEU A 19 -4.32 -8.96 13.03
C LEU A 19 -4.34 -9.49 11.59
N LEU A 20 -3.19 -9.51 10.91
CA LEU A 20 -3.07 -10.11 9.58
C LEU A 20 -3.49 -11.58 9.56
N CYS A 21 -3.19 -12.33 10.62
CA CYS A 21 -3.67 -13.71 10.78
C CYS A 21 -5.19 -13.79 10.96
N SER A 22 -5.78 -12.91 11.76
CA SER A 22 -7.24 -12.86 11.95
C SER A 22 -8.01 -12.47 10.69
N MET A 23 -7.36 -11.73 9.79
CA MET A 23 -7.87 -11.39 8.46
C MET A 23 -7.66 -12.51 7.44
N ALA A 24 -7.24 -13.70 7.88
CA ALA A 24 -6.95 -14.88 7.06
C ALA A 24 -5.89 -14.62 5.96
N TYR A 25 -5.00 -13.65 6.16
CA TYR A 25 -3.93 -13.34 5.23
C TYR A 25 -2.65 -14.14 5.51
N VAL A 26 -2.20 -14.14 6.77
CA VAL A 26 -1.06 -14.93 7.24
C VAL A 26 -1.58 -16.15 8.00
N GLY A 27 -1.14 -17.35 7.64
CA GLY A 27 -1.46 -18.55 8.41
C GLY A 27 -0.83 -18.50 9.80
N ARG A 28 -1.51 -19.00 10.84
CA ARG A 28 -0.95 -19.03 12.19
C ARG A 28 0.35 -19.84 12.28
N SER A 29 0.51 -20.86 11.45
CA SER A 29 1.74 -21.66 11.30
C SER A 29 2.93 -20.89 10.71
N GLU A 30 2.64 -19.76 10.04
CA GLU A 30 3.65 -18.92 9.41
C GLU A 30 4.25 -17.92 10.39
N ILE A 31 3.57 -17.63 11.50
CA ILE A 31 4.10 -16.77 12.55
C ILE A 31 4.94 -17.62 13.51
N LEU A 32 6.23 -17.31 13.55
CA LEU A 32 7.22 -17.89 14.46
C LEU A 32 7.29 -17.01 15.70
N TYR A 33 6.76 -17.52 16.80
CA TYR A 33 6.80 -16.84 18.10
C TYR A 33 8.09 -17.17 18.86
N PRO A 34 8.73 -16.18 19.51
CA PRO A 34 9.91 -16.42 20.32
C PRO A 34 9.58 -17.30 21.54
N PRO A 35 10.51 -18.19 21.96
CA PRO A 35 10.43 -18.83 23.27
C PRO A 35 10.43 -17.81 24.44
N LEU A 36 10.06 -18.24 25.65
CA LEU A 36 10.00 -17.37 26.83
C LEU A 36 11.33 -16.64 27.15
N GLY A 37 12.47 -17.25 26.80
CA GLY A 37 13.80 -16.64 26.95
C GLY A 37 14.36 -15.97 25.68
N GLY A 38 13.51 -15.81 24.66
CA GLY A 38 13.90 -15.36 23.33
C GLY A 38 14.54 -16.46 22.48
N TRP A 39 14.82 -16.10 21.23
CA TRP A 39 15.57 -16.91 20.27
C TRP A 39 17.01 -17.12 20.72
N THR A 40 17.50 -18.35 20.57
CA THR A 40 18.85 -18.73 21.00
C THR A 40 19.90 -18.36 19.95
N GLU A 41 21.19 -18.52 20.26
CA GLU A 41 22.28 -18.36 19.27
C GLU A 41 22.27 -19.44 18.18
N HIS A 42 21.55 -20.54 18.42
CA HIS A 42 21.26 -21.53 17.40
C HIS A 42 20.23 -21.01 16.39
N ASP A 43 19.32 -20.13 16.82
CA ASP A 43 18.25 -19.59 15.97
C ASP A 43 18.65 -18.27 15.30
N LEU A 44 19.41 -17.42 15.99
CA LEU A 44 19.92 -16.12 15.53
C LEU A 44 21.46 -16.11 15.46
N ASP A 45 22.04 -15.54 14.40
CA ASP A 45 23.49 -15.33 14.33
C ASP A 45 23.91 -14.03 15.04
N VAL A 46 24.01 -14.11 16.37
CA VAL A 46 24.47 -12.99 17.22
C VAL A 46 25.88 -12.54 16.83
N GLY A 47 26.75 -13.48 16.41
CA GLY A 47 28.08 -13.15 15.95
C GLY A 47 28.08 -12.27 14.70
N LEU A 48 27.18 -12.53 13.74
CA LEU A 48 26.98 -11.69 12.56
C LEU A 48 26.51 -10.29 12.96
N LEU A 49 25.51 -10.19 13.85
CA LEU A 49 24.99 -8.92 14.33
C LEU A 49 26.07 -8.07 15.03
N CYS A 50 26.90 -8.70 15.87
CA CYS A 50 28.03 -8.01 16.50
C CYS A 50 29.08 -7.56 15.46
N ARG A 51 29.39 -8.39 14.45
CA ARG A 51 30.34 -8.03 13.39
C ARG A 51 29.84 -6.89 12.51
N THR A 52 28.53 -6.79 12.31
CA THR A 52 27.88 -5.67 11.60
C THR A 52 27.63 -4.46 12.52
N GLY A 53 28.21 -4.48 13.72
CA GLY A 53 28.21 -3.37 14.66
C GLY A 53 26.85 -3.07 15.29
N ARG A 54 25.95 -4.05 15.38
CA ARG A 54 24.67 -3.86 16.09
C ARG A 54 24.89 -3.85 17.60
N SER A 55 24.14 -2.98 18.27
CA SER A 55 24.16 -2.82 19.73
C SER A 55 23.48 -3.99 20.47
N GLU A 56 23.74 -4.10 21.77
CA GLU A 56 23.08 -5.10 22.63
C GLU A 56 21.56 -4.91 22.68
N SER A 57 21.05 -3.68 22.65
CA SER A 57 19.61 -3.39 22.61
C SER A 57 18.94 -3.91 21.33
N VAL A 58 19.61 -3.76 20.17
CA VAL A 58 19.15 -4.33 18.90
C VAL A 58 19.14 -5.86 18.97
N ILE A 59 20.22 -6.47 19.47
CA ILE A 59 20.31 -7.93 19.58
C ILE A 59 19.23 -8.46 20.54
N ASP A 60 19.01 -7.78 21.67
CA ASP A 60 17.98 -8.13 22.63
C ASP A 60 16.57 -7.99 22.05
N LEU A 61 16.29 -6.94 21.27
CA LEU A 61 15.03 -6.82 20.53
C LEU A 61 14.84 -7.98 19.55
N LEU A 62 15.83 -8.26 18.70
CA LEU A 62 15.75 -9.33 17.70
C LEU A 62 15.52 -10.71 18.33
N ARG A 63 16.08 -10.97 19.52
CA ARG A 63 15.81 -12.20 20.28
C ARG A 63 14.34 -12.37 20.67
N HIS A 64 13.57 -11.28 20.78
CA HIS A 64 12.20 -11.32 21.27
C HIS A 64 11.15 -10.96 20.22
N LEU A 65 11.54 -10.67 18.98
CA LEU A 65 10.57 -10.41 17.92
C LEU A 65 9.89 -11.70 17.45
N PRO A 66 8.58 -11.65 17.12
CA PRO A 66 7.98 -12.64 16.25
C PRO A 66 8.51 -12.45 14.82
N TYR A 67 8.63 -13.54 14.09
CA TYR A 67 9.01 -13.52 12.68
C TYR A 67 7.96 -14.20 11.83
N ILE A 68 7.78 -13.73 10.60
CA ILE A 68 7.02 -14.49 9.59
C ILE A 68 8.00 -15.41 8.86
N ARG A 69 7.62 -16.68 8.71
CA ARG A 69 8.38 -17.66 7.93
C ARG A 69 8.51 -17.13 6.49
N SER A 70 9.74 -17.08 6.00
CA SER A 70 10.06 -16.69 4.63
C SER A 70 11.09 -17.67 4.12
N GLU A 71 10.79 -18.36 3.02
CA GLU A 71 11.70 -19.30 2.38
C GLU A 71 12.49 -18.56 1.28
N GLY A 72 13.48 -17.75 1.68
CA GLY A 72 14.43 -17.10 0.76
C GLY A 72 14.25 -15.59 0.64
N TYR A 73 14.39 -15.05 -0.58
CA TYR A 73 14.16 -13.63 -0.90
C TYR A 73 12.67 -13.31 -1.16
N GLY A 74 11.79 -14.26 -0.87
CA GLY A 74 10.39 -14.22 -1.27
C GLY A 74 9.61 -13.11 -0.60
N GLU A 75 8.92 -12.34 -1.44
CA GLU A 75 7.84 -11.38 -1.13
C GLU A 75 6.59 -12.11 -0.64
N ASP A 76 6.79 -13.10 0.22
CA ASP A 76 5.81 -14.14 0.49
C ASP A 76 4.60 -13.58 1.23
N PHE A 77 4.87 -12.60 2.10
CA PHE A 77 3.89 -11.85 2.83
C PHE A 77 4.27 -10.38 2.82
N PHE A 78 3.24 -9.54 2.77
CA PHE A 78 3.36 -8.11 2.93
C PHE A 78 2.73 -7.72 4.26
N ILE A 79 3.44 -6.94 5.07
CA ILE A 79 2.95 -6.45 6.37
C ILE A 79 2.48 -4.99 6.28
N GLY A 80 2.73 -4.34 5.16
CA GLY A 80 2.18 -3.06 4.71
C GLY A 80 2.17 -3.05 3.17
N PRO A 81 1.66 -1.99 2.51
CA PRO A 81 1.64 -1.88 1.06
C PRO A 81 3.05 -2.05 0.48
N LEU A 82 3.28 -3.17 -0.19
CA LEU A 82 4.59 -3.56 -0.74
C LEU A 82 5.72 -3.72 0.30
N ASP A 83 5.42 -3.83 1.59
CA ASP A 83 6.44 -4.00 2.64
C ASP A 83 6.56 -5.45 3.09
N THR A 84 7.72 -6.07 2.93
CA THR A 84 7.98 -7.47 3.31
C THR A 84 8.63 -7.57 4.69
N PRO A 85 8.21 -8.49 5.57
CA PRO A 85 8.78 -8.64 6.90
C PRO A 85 10.22 -9.13 6.82
N PHE A 86 11.09 -8.62 7.69
CA PHE A 86 12.49 -9.06 7.75
C PHE A 86 12.69 -10.15 8.80
N ASN A 87 13.10 -11.34 8.37
CA ASN A 87 13.36 -12.49 9.23
C ASN A 87 14.87 -12.69 9.49
N TYR A 88 15.31 -12.44 10.73
CA TYR A 88 16.71 -12.57 11.16
C TYR A 88 17.10 -13.99 11.59
N LEU A 89 16.15 -14.92 11.65
CA LEU A 89 16.47 -16.30 12.02
C LEU A 89 17.35 -16.95 10.94
N ARG A 90 18.19 -17.90 11.33
CA ARG A 90 19.12 -18.61 10.43
C ARG A 90 18.42 -19.36 9.30
N ASN A 91 17.17 -19.74 9.50
CA ASN A 91 16.32 -20.38 8.49
C ASN A 91 15.62 -19.38 7.55
N GLY A 92 15.80 -18.08 7.78
CA GLY A 92 15.21 -17.00 7.00
C GLY A 92 16.14 -16.39 5.96
N ARG A 93 15.89 -15.11 5.66
CA ARG A 93 16.51 -14.36 4.55
C ARG A 93 18.03 -14.21 4.69
N LEU A 94 18.58 -14.32 5.90
CA LEU A 94 20.02 -14.18 6.14
C LEU A 94 20.88 -15.33 5.61
N LYS A 95 20.30 -16.45 5.16
CA LYS A 95 21.08 -17.64 4.76
C LYS A 95 22.25 -17.33 3.81
N HIS A 96 22.03 -16.49 2.79
CA HIS A 96 23.06 -16.09 1.85
C HIS A 96 24.22 -15.29 2.47
N ILE A 97 23.96 -14.52 3.53
CA ILE A 97 24.97 -13.76 4.30
C ILE A 97 25.71 -14.69 5.24
N LEU A 98 25.01 -15.66 5.84
CA LEU A 98 25.57 -16.64 6.74
C LEU A 98 26.56 -17.59 6.04
N ASP A 99 26.31 -17.88 4.76
CA ASP A 99 27.17 -18.72 3.93
C ASP A 99 28.39 -17.95 3.35
N MET A 100 28.47 -16.63 3.55
CA MET A 100 29.54 -15.78 3.01
C MET A 100 30.87 -15.91 3.78
N PRO A 101 32.03 -15.95 3.10
CA PRO A 101 33.33 -15.91 3.76
C PRO A 101 33.50 -14.66 4.63
N ARG A 102 34.22 -14.80 5.76
CA ARG A 102 34.38 -13.71 6.73
C ARG A 102 35.09 -12.49 6.15
N GLU A 103 36.05 -12.72 5.27
CA GLU A 103 36.83 -11.68 4.60
C GLU A 103 35.96 -10.87 3.65
N GLU A 104 35.04 -11.53 2.92
CA GLU A 104 34.08 -10.87 2.03
C GLU A 104 33.04 -10.09 2.83
N LEU A 105 32.52 -10.68 3.91
CA LEU A 105 31.57 -10.02 4.80
C LEU A 105 32.13 -8.70 5.37
N GLY A 106 33.42 -8.67 5.73
CA GLY A 106 34.08 -7.48 6.26
C GLY A 106 34.31 -6.36 5.24
N GLN A 107 34.11 -6.61 3.95
CA GLN A 107 34.24 -5.63 2.88
C GLN A 107 32.91 -5.01 2.45
N LYS A 108 31.78 -5.57 2.90
CA LYS A 108 30.45 -5.13 2.48
C LYS A 108 29.83 -4.13 3.45
N THR A 109 29.13 -3.14 2.91
CA THR A 109 28.29 -2.22 3.69
C THR A 109 27.03 -2.94 4.19
N LEU A 110 26.28 -2.30 5.09
CA LEU A 110 25.00 -2.83 5.54
C LEU A 110 23.93 -2.81 4.43
N GLY A 111 23.99 -1.84 3.52
CA GLY A 111 23.13 -1.76 2.34
C GLY A 111 23.42 -2.88 1.34
N GLU A 112 24.69 -3.15 1.05
CA GLU A 112 25.13 -4.28 0.22
C GLU A 112 24.74 -5.63 0.83
N LEU A 113 24.79 -5.74 2.16
CA LEU A 113 24.29 -6.91 2.91
C LEU A 113 22.77 -6.95 3.05
N ARG A 114 22.04 -5.95 2.53
CA ARG A 114 20.58 -5.81 2.65
C ARG A 114 20.09 -5.82 4.09
N LEU A 115 20.91 -5.37 5.03
CA LEU A 115 20.57 -5.16 6.43
C LEU A 115 20.11 -3.73 6.70
N MET A 116 20.35 -2.80 5.76
CA MET A 116 19.88 -1.42 5.78
C MET A 116 19.46 -0.93 4.39
N ALA A 117 18.72 0.18 4.36
CA ALA A 117 18.22 0.81 3.14
C ALA A 117 19.30 1.61 2.36
N PHE A 118 20.48 1.80 2.96
CA PHE A 118 21.53 2.68 2.49
C PHE A 118 22.92 2.07 2.79
N ASP A 119 23.93 2.48 2.03
CA ASP A 119 25.30 1.95 2.10
C ASP A 119 26.17 2.70 3.11
N GLU A 120 25.77 3.91 3.46
CA GLU A 120 26.43 4.76 4.43
C GLU A 120 26.35 4.20 5.86
N TYR A 121 27.03 4.88 6.78
CA TYR A 121 27.06 4.49 8.17
C TYR A 121 25.65 4.44 8.77
N ALA A 122 25.26 3.28 9.31
CA ALA A 122 24.06 3.14 10.13
C ALA A 122 24.44 2.95 11.60
N PRO A 123 23.99 3.82 12.52
CA PRO A 123 24.28 3.68 13.95
C PRO A 123 23.94 2.29 14.51
N PRO A 124 24.72 1.78 15.49
CA PRO A 124 24.49 0.47 16.13
C PRO A 124 23.10 0.21 16.69
N ARG A 125 22.37 1.27 17.03
CA ARG A 125 21.00 1.24 17.57
C ARG A 125 19.91 1.03 16.53
N LEU A 126 20.22 1.15 15.24
CA LEU A 126 19.27 0.98 14.13
C LEU A 126 19.18 -0.48 13.67
N VAL A 127 17.97 -0.92 13.36
CA VAL A 127 17.69 -2.25 12.81
C VAL A 127 16.53 -2.23 11.83
N THR A 128 16.64 -2.97 10.73
CA THR A 128 15.58 -3.08 9.72
C THR A 128 14.61 -4.16 10.15
N ILE A 129 13.31 -3.89 10.22
CA ILE A 129 12.30 -4.92 10.57
C ILE A 129 11.39 -5.29 9.39
N ALA A 130 11.39 -4.48 8.33
CA ALA A 130 10.69 -4.73 7.08
C ALA A 130 11.40 -4.04 5.91
N THR A 131 11.20 -4.53 4.69
CA THR A 131 11.81 -3.98 3.48
C THR A 131 10.86 -3.98 2.31
N GLY A 132 10.95 -2.97 1.46
CA GLY A 132 10.32 -3.01 0.14
C GLY A 132 10.98 -4.05 -0.78
N PRO A 133 10.27 -4.50 -1.83
CA PRO A 133 10.85 -5.31 -2.89
C PRO A 133 11.98 -4.55 -3.61
N ILE A 134 12.91 -5.30 -4.18
CA ILE A 134 14.07 -4.72 -4.88
C ILE A 134 13.57 -3.92 -6.09
N GLY A 135 13.84 -2.61 -6.11
CA GLY A 135 13.46 -1.72 -7.22
C GLY A 135 11.97 -1.33 -7.26
N GLY A 136 11.22 -1.53 -6.17
CA GLY A 136 9.78 -1.26 -6.10
C GLY A 136 9.35 -0.17 -5.12
N GLY A 137 8.04 0.05 -5.03
CA GLY A 137 7.36 1.09 -4.23
C GLY A 137 7.23 0.86 -2.72
N GLY A 138 7.93 -0.11 -2.15
CA GLY A 138 7.87 -0.40 -0.70
C GLY A 138 8.90 0.40 0.12
N SER A 139 8.69 0.43 1.43
CA SER A 139 9.48 1.13 2.44
C SER A 139 10.44 0.19 3.17
N TRP A 140 11.60 0.70 3.58
CA TRP A 140 12.43 0.05 4.60
C TRP A 140 12.06 0.58 5.97
N TRP A 141 11.64 -0.33 6.85
CA TRP A 141 11.21 0.02 8.19
C TRP A 141 12.42 -0.10 9.12
N VAL A 142 13.06 1.04 9.39
CA VAL A 142 14.26 1.12 10.23
C VAL A 142 13.88 1.58 11.62
N LEU A 143 14.00 0.69 12.60
CA LEU A 143 13.67 0.95 13.99
C LEU A 143 14.91 1.45 14.76
N ASP A 144 14.71 2.48 15.58
CA ASP A 144 15.70 3.03 16.49
C ASP A 144 15.45 2.58 17.94
N THR A 145 16.35 1.74 18.44
CA THR A 145 16.25 1.15 19.79
C THR A 145 16.68 2.07 20.93
N GLU A 146 17.12 3.30 20.66
CA GLU A 146 17.35 4.29 21.73
C GLU A 146 16.19 5.29 21.81
N GLU A 147 15.66 5.71 20.65
CA GLU A 147 14.63 6.75 20.58
C GLU A 147 13.19 6.20 20.54
N SER A 148 13.01 4.88 20.35
CA SER A 148 11.69 4.24 20.14
C SER A 148 10.94 4.77 18.93
N ASN A 149 11.71 5.15 17.90
CA ASN A 149 11.19 5.67 16.65
C ASN A 149 11.36 4.64 15.53
N ILE A 150 10.58 4.81 14.48
CA ILE A 150 10.70 4.08 13.23
C ILE A 150 10.80 5.09 12.09
N TYR A 151 11.70 4.80 11.15
CA TYR A 151 11.88 5.52 9.90
C TYR A 151 11.35 4.64 8.78
N LEU A 152 10.40 5.15 8.00
CA LEU A 152 9.89 4.49 6.79
C LEU A 152 10.67 5.03 5.60
N CYS A 153 11.77 4.36 5.24
CA CYS A 153 12.70 4.83 4.22
C CYS A 153 12.32 4.33 2.83
N ASN A 154 11.92 5.24 1.94
CA ASN A 154 11.58 4.91 0.55
C ASN A 154 12.79 5.10 -0.39
N PHE A 155 12.95 4.18 -1.35
CA PHE A 155 14.01 4.23 -2.36
C PHE A 155 13.88 5.38 -3.37
N TRP A 156 12.69 6.00 -3.46
CA TRP A 156 12.37 6.97 -4.51
C TRP A 156 12.82 8.39 -4.22
N TYR A 157 13.33 8.66 -3.02
CA TYR A 157 13.93 9.95 -2.71
C TYR A 157 15.42 9.86 -3.00
N ASP A 158 15.87 10.59 -4.02
CA ASP A 158 17.28 10.97 -4.19
C ASP A 158 17.71 11.71 -2.92
N ASN A 159 18.20 10.96 -1.95
CA ASN A 159 18.64 11.48 -0.66
C ASN A 159 20.06 12.05 -0.76
N ASP A 160 20.53 12.39 -1.96
CA ASP A 160 21.85 12.94 -2.22
C ASP A 160 22.10 14.22 -1.42
N ASP A 161 21.04 14.96 -1.09
CA ASP A 161 21.11 16.17 -0.26
C ASP A 161 21.13 15.92 1.26
N VAL A 162 20.89 14.69 1.74
CA VAL A 162 20.76 14.37 3.17
C VAL A 162 22.06 13.82 3.77
N GLY A 163 23.18 14.48 3.48
CA GLY A 163 24.49 14.21 4.09
C GLY A 163 24.83 12.73 4.35
N ASP A 164 25.53 12.47 5.44
CA ASP A 164 25.91 11.09 5.84
C ASP A 164 24.82 10.38 6.66
N GLU A 165 23.83 11.12 7.19
CA GLU A 165 22.77 10.59 8.05
C GLU A 165 21.50 10.24 7.25
N LYS A 166 21.64 9.41 6.22
CA LYS A 166 20.58 9.10 5.24
C LYS A 166 19.24 8.68 5.86
N TRP A 167 19.24 8.00 7.01
CA TRP A 167 17.99 7.60 7.69
C TRP A 167 17.16 8.79 8.18
N LYS A 168 17.77 9.95 8.44
CA LYS A 168 17.08 11.19 8.84
C LYS A 168 16.43 11.93 7.68
N ALA A 169 16.58 11.44 6.45
CA ALA A 169 15.83 11.95 5.30
C ALA A 169 14.32 11.81 5.48
N ASN A 170 13.90 10.81 6.26
CA ASN A 170 12.52 10.56 6.60
C ASN A 170 12.25 11.05 8.02
N ASN A 171 11.05 11.61 8.24
CA ASN A 171 10.66 12.03 9.58
C ASN A 171 10.52 10.80 10.49
N PRO A 172 11.15 10.79 11.68
CA PRO A 172 10.93 9.73 12.65
C PRO A 172 9.48 9.77 13.14
N GLU A 173 8.85 8.61 13.20
CA GLU A 173 7.58 8.43 13.89
C GLU A 173 7.75 7.53 15.10
N SER A 174 6.90 7.69 16.11
CA SER A 174 6.87 6.73 17.22
C SER A 174 6.46 5.36 16.71
N VAL A 175 7.18 4.30 17.11
CA VAL A 175 6.83 2.91 16.77
C VAL A 175 5.36 2.62 17.13
N GLU A 176 4.88 3.09 18.28
CA GLU A 176 3.50 2.92 18.70
C GLU A 176 2.51 3.63 17.78
N ALA A 177 2.78 4.89 17.42
CA ALA A 177 1.91 5.66 16.55
C ALA A 177 1.81 5.00 15.16
N THR A 178 2.94 4.58 14.59
CA THR A 178 3.00 3.92 13.29
C THR A 178 2.23 2.61 13.28
N PHE A 179 2.48 1.69 14.23
CA PHE A 179 1.75 0.41 14.28
C PHE A 179 0.26 0.59 14.57
N ASN A 180 -0.13 1.57 15.39
CA ASN A 180 -1.54 1.87 15.62
C ASN A 180 -2.23 2.40 14.36
N ALA A 181 -1.57 3.28 13.60
CA ALA A 181 -2.08 3.78 12.34
C ALA A 181 -2.23 2.66 11.30
N MET A 182 -1.24 1.78 11.17
CA MET A 182 -1.32 0.62 10.27
C MET A 182 -2.46 -0.33 10.62
N ARG A 183 -2.63 -0.63 11.92
CA ARG A 183 -3.74 -1.46 12.40
C ARG A 183 -5.09 -0.78 12.17
N GLU A 184 -5.20 0.53 12.37
CA GLU A 184 -6.40 1.29 12.02
C GLU A 184 -6.74 1.09 10.54
N LYS A 185 -5.77 1.30 9.64
CA LYS A 185 -5.98 1.10 8.19
C LYS A 185 -6.45 -0.32 7.84
N LEU A 186 -5.92 -1.34 8.51
CA LEU A 186 -6.37 -2.73 8.33
C LEU A 186 -7.79 -2.96 8.86
N ILE A 187 -8.12 -2.40 10.04
CA ILE A 187 -9.45 -2.53 10.68
C ILE A 187 -10.53 -1.77 9.89
N SER A 188 -10.21 -0.58 9.39
CA SER A 188 -11.10 0.23 8.54
C SER A 188 -11.13 -0.25 7.08
N LEU A 189 -10.37 -1.30 6.76
CA LEU A 189 -10.23 -1.88 5.42
C LEU A 189 -9.66 -0.91 4.37
N ARG A 190 -9.03 0.19 4.79
CA ARG A 190 -8.18 1.02 3.93
C ARG A 190 -7.00 0.22 3.39
N TRP A 191 -6.48 -0.70 4.21
CA TRP A 191 -5.55 -1.73 3.77
C TRP A 191 -6.28 -3.06 3.70
N VAL A 192 -6.30 -3.66 2.51
CA VAL A 192 -6.87 -4.99 2.31
C VAL A 192 -5.74 -5.96 2.05
N PRO A 193 -5.43 -6.85 3.00
CA PRO A 193 -4.47 -7.90 2.79
C PRO A 193 -5.09 -8.99 1.91
N LEU A 194 -4.56 -9.19 0.70
CA LEU A 194 -5.09 -10.18 -0.23
C LEU A 194 -4.30 -11.49 -0.12
N PRO A 195 -4.91 -12.58 0.40
CA PRO A 195 -4.21 -13.84 0.59
C PRO A 195 -3.61 -14.34 -0.71
N ARG A 196 -2.50 -15.07 -0.57
CA ARG A 196 -1.79 -15.66 -1.69
C ARG A 196 -2.71 -16.62 -2.45
N THR A 197 -2.46 -16.73 -3.75
CA THR A 197 -3.16 -17.64 -4.67
C THR A 197 -2.67 -19.08 -4.60
N ASP A 198 -1.75 -19.43 -3.72
CA ASP A 198 -1.28 -20.81 -3.51
C ASP A 198 -1.96 -21.50 -2.32
N HIS A 199 -2.61 -20.75 -1.43
CA HIS A 199 -3.57 -21.32 -0.48
C HIS A 199 -4.83 -21.72 -1.25
N GLU A 200 -5.01 -23.01 -1.52
CA GLU A 200 -6.02 -23.55 -2.45
C GLU A 200 -7.42 -22.93 -2.24
N GLU A 201 -7.89 -22.81 -1.00
CA GLU A 201 -9.20 -22.21 -0.71
C GLU A 201 -9.26 -20.70 -1.01
N ALA A 202 -8.19 -19.96 -0.72
CA ALA A 202 -8.12 -18.53 -0.97
C ALA A 202 -7.94 -18.25 -2.46
N ALA A 203 -7.19 -19.11 -3.16
CA ALA A 203 -7.03 -19.11 -4.61
C ALA A 203 -8.36 -19.36 -5.31
N ILE A 204 -9.12 -20.37 -4.86
CA ILE A 204 -10.44 -20.70 -5.38
C ILE A 204 -11.42 -19.56 -5.11
N TRP A 205 -11.43 -19.02 -3.89
CA TRP A 205 -12.28 -17.88 -3.55
C TRP A 205 -11.92 -16.67 -4.41
N ARG A 206 -10.64 -16.29 -4.49
CA ARG A 206 -10.16 -15.13 -5.25
C ARG A 206 -10.40 -15.29 -6.75
N ALA A 207 -10.14 -16.46 -7.32
CA ALA A 207 -10.45 -16.76 -8.72
C ALA A 207 -11.96 -16.65 -9.02
N LYS A 208 -12.83 -16.84 -8.02
CA LYS A 208 -14.28 -16.65 -8.13
C LYS A 208 -14.72 -15.21 -7.82
N ALA A 209 -14.11 -14.55 -6.85
CA ALA A 209 -14.49 -13.25 -6.34
C ALA A 209 -13.92 -12.12 -7.21
N SER A 210 -12.65 -12.19 -7.62
CA SER A 210 -12.01 -11.15 -8.42
C SER A 210 -12.75 -10.90 -9.74
N PRO A 211 -13.14 -11.90 -10.55
CA PRO A 211 -13.92 -11.64 -11.77
C PRO A 211 -15.34 -11.14 -11.49
N LYS A 212 -15.93 -11.44 -10.33
CA LYS A 212 -17.28 -11.00 -9.95
C LYS A 212 -17.30 -9.56 -9.43
N GLU A 213 -16.36 -9.22 -8.57
CA GLU A 213 -16.29 -7.92 -7.91
C GLU A 213 -15.57 -6.88 -8.75
N SER A 214 -14.51 -7.31 -9.45
CA SER A 214 -13.64 -6.43 -10.22
C SER A 214 -13.20 -7.12 -11.52
N PRO A 215 -14.13 -7.36 -12.47
CA PRO A 215 -13.86 -8.09 -13.72
C PRO A 215 -12.74 -7.51 -14.60
N ARG A 216 -12.30 -6.29 -14.29
CA ARG A 216 -11.26 -5.53 -15.02
C ARG A 216 -9.95 -5.39 -14.24
N ALA A 217 -9.87 -5.90 -13.01
CA ALA A 217 -8.70 -5.72 -12.16
C ALA A 217 -7.63 -6.78 -12.42
N ASN A 218 -6.41 -6.33 -12.69
CA ASN A 218 -5.23 -7.19 -12.63
C ASN A 218 -4.72 -7.17 -11.18
N VAL A 219 -5.30 -8.03 -10.34
CA VAL A 219 -5.06 -7.96 -8.89
C VAL A 219 -3.71 -8.60 -8.56
N TRP A 220 -2.72 -7.78 -8.21
CA TRP A 220 -1.42 -8.25 -7.70
C TRP A 220 -1.55 -8.88 -6.31
N ASN A 221 -0.61 -9.76 -5.93
CA ASN A 221 -0.58 -10.38 -4.60
C ASN A 221 -0.07 -9.38 -3.55
N GLY A 222 -0.67 -9.40 -2.34
CA GLY A 222 -0.18 -8.66 -1.18
C GLY A 222 -1.18 -7.75 -0.48
N VAL A 223 -0.67 -6.94 0.45
CA VAL A 223 -1.43 -5.86 1.09
C VAL A 223 -1.50 -4.69 0.12
N GLN A 224 -2.71 -4.24 -0.17
CA GLN A 224 -2.95 -3.12 -1.06
C GLN A 224 -3.67 -2.03 -0.26
N GLU A 225 -3.17 -0.80 -0.35
CA GLU A 225 -3.96 0.36 0.05
C GLU A 225 -5.07 0.54 -0.99
N THR A 226 -6.30 0.72 -0.53
CA THR A 226 -7.43 0.89 -1.42
C THR A 226 -8.44 1.83 -0.79
N ALA A 227 -8.88 2.80 -1.58
CA ALA A 227 -9.93 3.71 -1.15
C ALA A 227 -11.35 3.15 -1.40
N ARG A 228 -11.46 1.85 -1.72
CA ARG A 228 -12.75 1.19 -2.08
C ARG A 228 -13.84 1.36 -1.03
N TYR A 229 -13.48 1.41 0.25
CA TYR A 229 -14.45 1.59 1.35
C TYR A 229 -14.59 3.04 1.77
N GLU A 230 -13.78 3.94 1.21
CA GLU A 230 -13.90 5.38 1.40
C GLU A 230 -14.79 6.01 0.35
N TYR A 231 -14.94 5.38 -0.82
CA TYR A 231 -15.75 5.91 -1.91
C TYR A 231 -16.76 4.90 -2.46
N PHE A 232 -17.93 5.38 -2.89
CA PHE A 232 -18.91 4.57 -3.60
C PHE A 232 -19.38 5.24 -4.89
N LEU A 233 -19.74 4.41 -5.87
CA LEU A 233 -20.25 4.87 -7.15
C LEU A 233 -21.77 4.90 -7.12
N GLN A 234 -22.35 6.07 -7.39
CA GLN A 234 -23.77 6.22 -7.66
C GLN A 234 -23.99 6.34 -9.17
N ILE A 235 -24.80 5.43 -9.69
CA ILE A 235 -25.31 5.45 -11.06
C ILE A 235 -26.78 5.83 -10.95
N ASP A 236 -27.10 7.07 -11.28
CA ASP A 236 -28.48 7.55 -11.41
C ASP A 236 -28.95 7.49 -12.87
N GLU A 237 -30.18 7.93 -13.12
CA GLU A 237 -30.78 7.89 -14.46
C GLU A 237 -30.03 8.78 -15.47
N GLU A 238 -29.47 9.91 -15.01
CA GLU A 238 -28.61 10.78 -15.84
C GLU A 238 -27.34 10.03 -16.27
N ALA A 239 -26.64 9.43 -15.31
CA ALA A 239 -25.45 8.62 -15.57
C ALA A 239 -25.76 7.46 -16.54
N LEU A 240 -26.86 6.74 -16.30
CA LEU A 240 -27.26 5.60 -17.12
C LEU A 240 -27.59 6.01 -18.56
N ASN A 241 -28.34 7.11 -18.73
CA ASN A 241 -28.67 7.64 -20.05
C ASN A 241 -27.44 8.12 -20.81
N GLY A 242 -26.50 8.79 -20.12
CA GLY A 242 -25.23 9.19 -20.71
C GLY A 242 -24.41 7.99 -21.18
N ILE A 243 -24.27 6.95 -20.35
CA ILE A 243 -23.53 5.73 -20.69
C ILE A 243 -24.15 5.03 -21.91
N ASN A 244 -25.48 4.95 -21.99
CA ASN A 244 -26.17 4.30 -23.09
C ASN A 244 -26.07 5.05 -24.43
N GLN A 245 -25.68 6.32 -24.40
CA GLN A 245 -25.49 7.15 -25.60
C GLN A 245 -24.05 7.14 -26.11
N ILE A 246 -23.11 6.55 -25.36
CA ILE A 246 -21.72 6.42 -25.78
C ILE A 246 -21.60 5.28 -26.80
N ASP A 247 -21.06 5.62 -27.98
CA ASP A 247 -20.48 4.61 -28.84
C ASP A 247 -19.17 4.11 -28.20
N VAL A 248 -19.02 2.80 -28.08
CA VAL A 248 -17.86 2.15 -27.43
C VAL A 248 -16.55 2.53 -28.14
N ASP A 249 -16.63 2.90 -29.43
CA ASP A 249 -15.50 3.36 -30.21
C ASP A 249 -15.09 4.83 -29.91
N ASP A 250 -15.93 5.61 -29.22
CA ASP A 250 -15.72 7.02 -28.85
C ASP A 250 -15.32 7.23 -27.36
N LEU A 251 -15.02 6.14 -26.65
CA LEU A 251 -14.69 6.10 -25.23
C LEU A 251 -13.50 6.96 -24.73
N PRO A 252 -12.53 7.42 -25.56
CA PRO A 252 -11.47 8.27 -25.02
C PRO A 252 -11.86 9.75 -24.85
N VAL A 253 -13.01 10.22 -25.40
CA VAL A 253 -13.21 11.68 -25.61
C VAL A 253 -14.61 12.21 -25.32
N THR A 254 -15.65 11.38 -25.16
CA THR A 254 -17.02 11.92 -25.06
C THR A 254 -17.38 12.40 -23.65
N ARG A 255 -17.45 13.73 -23.51
CA ARG A 255 -17.99 14.51 -22.39
C ARG A 255 -19.49 14.31 -22.16
N GLN A 256 -20.03 13.11 -22.33
CA GLN A 256 -21.48 12.87 -22.29
C GLN A 256 -21.90 11.87 -21.22
N ALA A 257 -21.05 10.93 -20.82
CA ALA A 257 -21.33 10.07 -19.68
C ALA A 257 -20.41 10.35 -18.50
N HIS A 258 -20.99 10.25 -17.33
CA HIS A 258 -20.32 10.36 -16.06
C HIS A 258 -21.03 9.48 -15.04
N ILE A 259 -20.33 9.21 -13.96
CA ILE A 259 -20.88 8.56 -12.76
C ILE A 259 -20.55 9.45 -11.56
N LYS A 260 -21.33 9.35 -10.49
CA LYS A 260 -21.04 10.07 -9.25
C LYS A 260 -20.14 9.20 -8.38
N LEU A 261 -18.96 9.69 -8.04
CA LEU A 261 -18.10 9.12 -7.01
C LEU A 261 -18.38 9.87 -5.71
N ILE A 262 -18.80 9.15 -4.67
CA ILE A 262 -19.24 9.71 -3.39
C ILE A 262 -18.26 9.29 -2.32
N ARG A 263 -17.84 10.22 -1.48
CA ARG A 263 -16.98 9.97 -0.33
C ARG A 263 -17.83 9.61 0.90
N ALA A 264 -17.62 8.43 1.45
CA ALA A 264 -18.46 7.81 2.47
C ALA A 264 -18.40 8.44 3.86
N ASP A 265 -17.25 8.99 4.22
CA ASP A 265 -17.01 9.68 5.48
C ASP A 265 -17.24 11.19 5.37
N TRP A 266 -17.67 11.70 4.21
CA TRP A 266 -17.86 13.13 4.02
C TRP A 266 -18.94 13.67 4.95
N GLN A 267 -18.61 14.76 5.63
CA GLN A 267 -19.51 15.52 6.49
C GLN A 267 -19.51 16.96 5.99
N PRO A 268 -20.66 17.63 5.85
CA PRO A 268 -20.69 19.06 5.59
C PRO A 268 -19.94 19.77 6.72
N THR A 269 -18.89 20.51 6.40
CA THR A 269 -18.17 21.30 7.40
C THR A 269 -19.03 22.49 7.79
N GLY A 270 -19.92 22.32 8.77
CA GLY A 270 -20.83 23.35 9.27
C GLY A 270 -20.16 24.52 10.03
N LYS A 271 -18.89 24.85 9.76
CA LYS A 271 -18.21 26.00 10.37
C LYS A 271 -18.02 27.11 9.34
N HIS A 272 -18.98 28.02 9.35
CA HIS A 272 -18.76 29.41 8.95
C HIS A 272 -17.63 29.99 9.82
N GLY A 273 -16.40 29.99 9.32
CA GLY A 273 -15.25 30.61 9.96
C GLY A 273 -14.43 31.29 8.89
N GLU A 274 -14.59 32.61 8.82
CA GLU A 274 -13.68 33.58 8.18
C GLU A 274 -12.83 32.99 7.05
N ALA A 275 -13.40 32.97 5.84
CA ALA A 275 -12.59 32.86 4.62
C ALA A 275 -11.44 33.87 4.76
N GLU A 276 -10.20 33.40 4.61
CA GLU A 276 -9.05 34.30 4.54
C GLU A 276 -9.39 35.40 3.52
N GLU A 277 -9.13 36.66 3.85
CA GLU A 277 -9.53 37.85 3.07
C GLU A 277 -9.09 37.83 1.58
N ASN A 278 -8.28 36.85 1.18
CA ASN A 278 -7.75 36.64 -0.16
C ASN A 278 -8.30 35.42 -0.91
N GLU A 279 -9.12 34.56 -0.30
CA GLU A 279 -9.80 33.51 -1.04
C GLU A 279 -11.04 34.10 -1.72
N LYS A 280 -11.02 34.10 -3.05
CA LYS A 280 -12.19 34.51 -3.83
C LYS A 280 -13.33 33.57 -3.46
N PRO A 281 -14.46 34.07 -2.93
CA PRO A 281 -15.58 33.21 -2.62
C PRO A 281 -16.02 32.50 -3.89
N TYR A 282 -16.02 31.17 -3.85
CA TYR A 282 -16.54 30.36 -4.94
C TYR A 282 -18.03 30.63 -5.13
N ASP A 283 -18.48 30.67 -6.39
CA ASP A 283 -19.88 30.94 -6.73
C ASP A 283 -20.78 29.80 -6.22
N GLU A 284 -21.88 30.15 -5.55
CA GLU A 284 -22.91 29.21 -5.13
C GLU A 284 -23.66 28.64 -6.36
N ILE A 285 -23.90 27.32 -6.39
CA ILE A 285 -24.70 26.66 -7.43
C ILE A 285 -25.91 26.00 -6.76
N ASP A 286 -27.13 26.42 -7.12
CA ASP A 286 -28.39 25.90 -6.56
C ASP A 286 -28.44 25.88 -5.01
N GLY A 287 -27.79 26.86 -4.38
CA GLY A 287 -27.74 26.99 -2.92
C GLY A 287 -26.76 26.02 -2.22
N SER A 288 -25.90 25.34 -2.98
CA SER A 288 -24.81 24.50 -2.47
C SER A 288 -23.46 25.06 -2.93
N ARG A 289 -22.47 25.12 -2.04
CA ARG A 289 -21.10 25.51 -2.35
C ARG A 289 -20.20 24.29 -2.59
N GLU A 290 -18.98 24.55 -3.06
CA GLU A 290 -17.98 23.53 -3.39
C GLU A 290 -17.66 22.59 -2.20
N ASP A 291 -17.78 23.12 -0.99
CA ASP A 291 -17.60 22.48 0.31
C ASP A 291 -18.87 21.76 0.83
N ASP A 292 -19.98 21.77 0.09
CA ASP A 292 -21.28 21.20 0.49
C ASP A 292 -21.62 19.87 -0.21
N VAL A 293 -20.75 19.33 -1.07
CA VAL A 293 -21.02 18.08 -1.80
C VAL A 293 -19.94 17.02 -1.56
N GLY A 294 -20.32 15.94 -0.88
CA GLY A 294 -19.49 14.74 -0.70
C GLY A 294 -19.36 13.87 -1.95
N TRP A 295 -19.54 14.41 -3.16
CA TRP A 295 -19.50 13.66 -4.40
C TRP A 295 -18.96 14.46 -5.60
N VAL A 296 -18.38 13.75 -6.58
CA VAL A 296 -17.83 14.30 -7.83
C VAL A 296 -18.27 13.51 -9.06
N LYS A 297 -18.33 14.14 -10.24
CA LYS A 297 -18.56 13.46 -11.52
C LYS A 297 -17.23 12.88 -12.02
N VAL A 298 -17.13 11.56 -12.20
CA VAL A 298 -15.94 10.92 -12.80
C VAL A 298 -16.31 10.19 -14.09
N HIS A 299 -15.30 9.98 -14.93
CA HIS A 299 -15.46 9.28 -16.20
C HIS A 299 -15.80 7.78 -15.97
N PRO A 300 -16.65 7.14 -16.80
CA PRO A 300 -17.00 5.72 -16.63
C PRO A 300 -15.82 4.73 -16.69
N SER A 301 -14.65 5.14 -17.19
CA SER A 301 -13.43 4.31 -17.08
C SER A 301 -12.96 4.14 -15.63
N TRP A 302 -13.41 5.00 -14.71
CA TRP A 302 -13.08 4.97 -13.27
C TRP A 302 -13.97 4.02 -12.44
N ILE A 303 -14.80 3.18 -13.09
CA ILE A 303 -15.67 2.20 -12.38
C ILE A 303 -14.87 0.99 -11.85
N GLY A 304 -13.57 0.91 -12.14
CA GLY A 304 -12.73 -0.25 -11.85
C GLY A 304 -11.82 -0.10 -10.62
N TYR A 305 -11.24 -1.22 -10.20
CA TYR A 305 -10.23 -1.30 -9.13
C TYR A 305 -9.05 -0.35 -9.31
N SER A 306 -8.62 -0.11 -10.56
CA SER A 306 -7.52 0.81 -10.88
C SER A 306 -7.78 2.24 -10.40
N ALA A 307 -9.03 2.70 -10.45
CA ALA A 307 -9.38 4.02 -9.93
C ALA A 307 -9.22 4.09 -8.41
N TYR A 308 -9.61 3.04 -7.68
CA TYR A 308 -9.42 2.99 -6.22
C TYR A 308 -7.95 2.88 -5.81
N LEU A 309 -7.09 2.33 -6.67
CA LEU A 309 -5.63 2.36 -6.49
C LEU A 309 -5.07 3.77 -6.73
N GLU A 310 -5.51 4.46 -7.77
CA GLU A 310 -5.10 5.86 -8.04
C GLU A 310 -5.53 6.81 -6.91
N MET A 311 -6.64 6.50 -6.22
CA MET A 311 -7.11 7.24 -5.05
C MET A 311 -6.52 6.77 -3.72
N SER A 312 -5.70 5.71 -3.73
CA SER A 312 -5.12 5.15 -2.50
C SER A 312 -3.85 5.92 -2.10
N GLY A 313 -3.67 6.18 -0.80
CA GLY A 313 -2.43 6.74 -0.24
C GLY A 313 -2.27 8.26 -0.27
N ASP A 314 -3.09 9.01 -1.01
CA ASP A 314 -3.04 10.48 -1.02
C ASP A 314 -4.42 11.10 -0.73
N LEU A 315 -4.55 11.67 0.47
CA LEU A 315 -5.74 12.38 0.93
C LEU A 315 -6.06 13.64 0.08
N ASN A 316 -5.08 14.13 -0.71
CA ASN A 316 -5.25 15.24 -1.62
C ASN A 316 -5.72 14.82 -3.02
N VAL A 317 -5.85 13.51 -3.29
CA VAL A 317 -6.45 13.06 -4.56
C VAL A 317 -7.85 13.61 -4.69
N TRP A 318 -8.64 13.63 -3.60
CA TRP A 318 -10.00 14.17 -3.63
C TRP A 318 -10.04 15.62 -4.13
N PRO A 319 -9.34 16.61 -3.53
CA PRO A 319 -9.20 17.95 -4.10
C PRO A 319 -8.63 18.01 -5.53
N THR A 320 -7.76 17.08 -5.91
CA THR A 320 -7.09 17.07 -7.22
C THR A 320 -8.01 16.54 -8.34
N ILE A 321 -8.85 15.55 -8.03
CA ILE A 321 -9.89 15.04 -8.93
C ILE A 321 -11.19 15.82 -8.80
N TYR A 322 -11.34 16.66 -7.78
CA TYR A 322 -12.50 17.50 -7.59
C TYR A 322 -12.39 18.70 -8.54
N SER A 323 -13.15 18.64 -9.63
CA SER A 323 -13.50 19.80 -10.44
C SER A 323 -14.97 20.12 -10.15
N VAL A 324 -15.27 21.41 -9.91
CA VAL A 324 -16.61 21.99 -9.68
C VAL A 324 -17.71 21.23 -10.44
N PRO A 325 -18.92 20.99 -9.88
CA PRO A 325 -19.99 20.16 -10.46
C PRO A 325 -20.50 20.49 -11.89
N GLN A 326 -19.85 21.39 -12.63
CA GLN A 326 -20.12 21.71 -14.03
C GLN A 326 -18.89 21.62 -14.96
N THR A 327 -17.69 21.34 -14.46
CA THR A 327 -16.47 21.19 -15.28
C THR A 327 -15.77 19.85 -15.03
N TRP A 328 -15.27 19.26 -16.11
CA TRP A 328 -14.81 17.88 -16.21
C TRP A 328 -13.49 17.64 -15.46
N CYS A 329 -13.41 16.51 -14.76
CA CYS A 329 -12.16 15.99 -14.22
C CYS A 329 -11.41 15.22 -15.32
N TYR A 330 -10.35 15.79 -15.87
CA TYR A 330 -9.28 15.03 -16.51
C TYR A 330 -7.97 15.51 -15.89
N GLY A 331 -7.20 14.59 -15.32
CA GLY A 331 -5.83 14.84 -14.92
C GLY A 331 -5.00 15.08 -16.19
N HIS A 332 -4.92 16.33 -16.62
CA HIS A 332 -3.92 16.92 -17.51
C HIS A 332 -4.37 18.37 -17.79
N ASP A 333 -3.97 19.32 -16.95
CA ASP A 333 -3.03 20.37 -17.37
C ASP A 333 -2.82 21.41 -16.27
N LYS A 334 -1.57 21.53 -15.82
CA LYS A 334 -0.79 22.78 -15.82
C LYS A 334 0.65 22.45 -15.39
N ASN A 335 1.57 22.43 -16.37
CA ASN A 335 3.04 22.43 -16.22
C ASN A 335 3.77 21.13 -15.79
N SER A 336 3.70 20.06 -16.58
CA SER A 336 4.80 19.07 -16.55
C SER A 336 5.04 18.39 -17.89
N ASN A 337 6.20 18.67 -18.48
CA ASN A 337 6.78 17.89 -19.57
C ASN A 337 7.09 16.47 -19.07
N LEU A 338 6.31 15.47 -19.47
CA LEU A 338 6.68 14.06 -19.36
C LEU A 338 6.59 13.38 -20.73
N PRO A 339 7.54 12.49 -21.09
CA PRO A 339 7.65 11.93 -22.43
C PRO A 339 6.60 10.83 -22.74
N PRO A 340 6.33 10.54 -24.03
CA PRO A 340 5.12 9.86 -24.49
C PRO A 340 5.06 8.33 -24.29
N GLU A 341 5.93 7.74 -23.47
CA GLU A 341 6.11 6.27 -23.44
C GLU A 341 5.24 5.52 -22.40
N LEU A 342 4.28 6.19 -21.75
CA LEU A 342 3.35 5.57 -20.78
C LEU A 342 1.94 5.30 -21.33
N ALA A 343 1.78 5.19 -22.65
CA ALA A 343 0.51 4.82 -23.28
C ALA A 343 0.21 3.32 -23.17
N VAL A 344 -0.21 2.82 -22.00
CA VAL A 344 -0.83 1.50 -21.87
C VAL A 344 -2.35 1.62 -22.02
N THR A 345 -2.80 1.95 -23.23
CA THR A 345 -4.22 2.03 -23.62
C THR A 345 -4.62 0.96 -24.65
N LEU A 346 -3.79 -0.06 -24.87
CA LEU A 346 -4.10 -1.18 -25.78
C LEU A 346 -4.86 -2.34 -25.11
N SER A 347 -4.67 -2.58 -23.80
CA SER A 347 -5.33 -3.69 -23.10
C SER A 347 -6.85 -3.51 -22.94
N ALA A 348 -7.32 -2.25 -22.86
CA ALA A 348 -8.75 -1.96 -22.71
C ALA A 348 -9.52 -2.17 -24.03
N TYR A 349 -8.85 -1.96 -25.17
CA TYR A 349 -9.44 -2.02 -26.51
C TYR A 349 -9.75 -3.46 -26.95
N GLU A 350 -8.84 -4.42 -26.71
CA GLU A 350 -9.09 -5.83 -27.05
C GLU A 350 -10.15 -6.49 -26.15
N ALA A 351 -10.28 -6.01 -24.91
CA ALA A 351 -11.28 -6.48 -23.96
C ALA A 351 -12.71 -6.04 -24.35
N LEU A 352 -12.88 -4.80 -24.83
CA LEU A 352 -14.16 -4.27 -25.33
C LEU A 352 -14.63 -5.02 -26.58
N ARG A 353 -13.72 -5.36 -27.50
CA ARG A 353 -14.03 -6.13 -28.71
C ARG A 353 -14.55 -7.55 -28.42
N ARG A 354 -14.12 -8.18 -27.31
CA ARG A 354 -14.59 -9.52 -26.92
C ARG A 354 -15.96 -9.50 -26.21
N ALA A 355 -16.26 -8.44 -25.44
CA ALA A 355 -17.50 -8.33 -24.69
C ALA A 355 -18.75 -8.14 -25.59
N PHE A 356 -18.62 -7.41 -26.70
CA PHE A 356 -19.74 -7.13 -27.60
C PHE A 356 -19.96 -8.18 -28.72
N SER A 357 -19.17 -9.27 -28.74
CA SER A 357 -19.28 -10.33 -29.77
C SER A 357 -20.14 -11.53 -29.36
N ILE A 358 -20.73 -11.55 -28.17
CA ILE A 358 -21.66 -12.62 -27.75
C ILE A 358 -23.05 -12.32 -28.32
N ARG A 359 -23.34 -12.82 -29.52
CA ARG A 359 -24.69 -12.87 -30.10
C ARG A 359 -25.55 -13.92 -29.38
N GLU A 360 -26.83 -13.61 -29.26
CA GLU A 360 -27.89 -14.32 -28.54
C GLU A 360 -27.97 -15.84 -28.77
N PRO A 361 -28.27 -16.65 -27.73
CA PRO A 361 -28.70 -18.03 -27.91
C PRO A 361 -30.19 -18.09 -28.31
N ASN A 362 -30.46 -18.57 -29.52
CA ASN A 362 -31.80 -18.97 -29.98
C ASN A 362 -32.40 -20.06 -29.07
N TRP A 363 -33.38 -19.70 -28.23
CA TRP A 363 -34.25 -20.67 -27.56
C TRP A 363 -35.71 -20.23 -27.58
N LEU A 364 -36.31 -20.12 -28.78
CA LEU A 364 -37.76 -20.16 -28.95
C LEU A 364 -38.14 -20.82 -30.27
N SER A 365 -38.19 -22.14 -30.28
CA SER A 365 -39.24 -22.88 -31.00
C SER A 365 -39.39 -24.23 -30.31
N HIS A 366 -40.59 -24.51 -29.80
CA HIS A 366 -41.27 -25.81 -29.71
C HIS A 366 -42.47 -25.66 -28.76
N SER A 367 -43.63 -25.31 -29.32
CA SER A 367 -44.94 -25.60 -28.74
C SER A 367 -46.05 -25.39 -29.79
N HIS A 368 -46.23 -26.37 -30.68
CA HIS A 368 -47.47 -27.12 -30.90
C HIS A 368 -47.40 -27.97 -32.18
#